data_AF-A0A2E0X145-F1
#
_entry.id   AF-A0A2E0X145-F1
#
_cell.length_a   1.000
_cell.length_b   1.000
_cell.length_c   1.000
_cell.angle_alpha   90.00
_cell.angle_beta   90.00
_cell.angle_gamma   90.00
#
_symmetry.space_group_name_H-M   'P 1'
#
loop_
_entity.id
_entity.type
_entity.pdbx_description
1 polymer ?
#
loop_
_entity_poly.entity_id
_entity_poly.type
_entity_poly.pdbx_seq_one_letter_code
_entity_poly.pdbx_strand_id
1 'polypeptide(L)'
;MSSATQMGIEYNIRYQPRDRAAWESFVARLSNPVSHGWPAFSIELSDDGIYFCDNGRSDEAAVALRRILDEALSHAEEVVIEVR
;
A
#
# COMPACT_ATOMS: atom_id res chain seq x y z
N MET A 1 -11.42 -29.69 1.85
CA MET A 1 -11.80 -28.29 2.16
C MET A 1 -11.12 -27.42 1.13
N SER A 2 -11.89 -26.80 0.24
CA SER A 2 -11.34 -25.95 -0.83
C SER A 2 -10.82 -24.67 -0.19
N SER A 3 -9.49 -24.51 -0.16
CA SER A 3 -8.86 -23.24 0.16
C SER A 3 -9.14 -22.30 -1.00
N ALA A 4 -10.21 -21.51 -0.90
CA ALA A 4 -10.37 -20.37 -1.80
C ALA A 4 -9.11 -19.53 -1.63
N THR A 5 -8.28 -19.48 -2.67
CA THR A 5 -7.20 -18.51 -2.79
C THR A 5 -7.87 -17.15 -2.75
N GLN A 6 -7.97 -16.55 -1.57
CA GLN A 6 -8.49 -15.19 -1.44
C GLN A 6 -7.47 -14.31 -2.15
N MET A 7 -7.83 -13.87 -3.35
CA MET A 7 -7.02 -12.97 -4.15
C MET A 7 -6.96 -11.64 -3.39
N GLY A 8 -5.74 -11.13 -3.21
CA GLY A 8 -5.55 -9.78 -2.71
C GLY A 8 -6.12 -8.74 -3.68
N ILE A 9 -6.27 -7.51 -3.21
CA ILE A 9 -6.66 -6.38 -4.06
C ILE A 9 -5.40 -5.58 -4.38
N GLU A 10 -5.13 -5.40 -5.67
CA GLU A 10 -3.97 -4.67 -6.16
C GLU A 10 -4.35 -3.21 -6.45
N TYR A 11 -3.58 -2.29 -5.90
CA TYR A 11 -3.75 -0.86 -6.06
C TYR A 11 -2.47 -0.25 -6.65
N ASN A 12 -2.63 0.48 -7.74
CA ASN A 12 -1.59 1.36 -8.27
C ASN A 12 -1.94 2.81 -7.88
N ILE A 13 -1.17 3.37 -6.95
CA ILE A 13 -1.37 4.70 -6.38
C ILE A 13 -0.33 5.63 -7.00
N ARG A 14 -0.71 6.35 -8.04
CA ARG A 14 0.18 7.23 -8.79
C ARG A 14 0.13 8.66 -8.26
N TYR A 15 1.30 9.24 -8.03
CA TYR A 15 1.51 10.63 -7.61
C TYR A 15 2.97 11.02 -7.87
N GLN A 16 3.31 12.32 -7.79
CA GLN A 16 4.70 12.76 -7.91
C GLN A 16 5.36 12.84 -6.51
N PRO A 17 6.16 11.84 -6.08
CA PRO A 17 6.89 11.93 -4.82
C PRO A 17 7.92 13.06 -4.90
N ARG A 18 7.80 14.07 -4.02
CA ARG A 18 8.79 15.16 -3.91
C ARG A 18 10.14 14.67 -3.38
N ASP A 19 10.13 13.59 -2.59
CA ASP A 19 11.31 12.99 -1.96
C ASP A 19 11.09 11.48 -1.75
N ARG A 20 11.81 10.66 -2.51
CA ARG A 20 11.73 9.19 -2.42
C ARG A 20 12.21 8.66 -1.06
N ALA A 21 13.22 9.27 -0.45
CA ALA A 21 13.78 8.81 0.82
C ALA A 21 12.79 9.06 1.99
N ALA A 22 12.03 10.16 1.91
CA ALA A 22 10.93 10.42 2.84
C ALA A 22 9.86 9.33 2.76
N TRP A 23 9.51 8.89 1.54
CA TRP A 23 8.55 7.82 1.31
C TRP A 23 9.04 6.45 1.78
N GLU A 24 10.31 6.11 1.52
CA GLU A 24 10.94 4.90 2.05
C GLU A 24 10.86 4.88 3.60
N SER A 25 11.20 6.01 4.23
CA SER A 25 11.12 6.17 5.68
C SER A 25 9.69 6.14 6.23
N PHE A 26 8.71 6.63 5.46
CA PHE A 26 7.30 6.55 5.81
C PHE A 26 6.79 5.11 5.74
N VAL A 27 7.02 4.42 4.62
CA VAL A 27 6.58 3.03 4.41
C VAL A 27 7.21 2.08 5.42
N ALA A 28 8.49 2.26 5.76
CA ALA A 28 9.17 1.47 6.76
C ALA A 28 8.56 1.57 8.18
N ARG A 29 7.78 2.62 8.46
CA ARG A 29 7.07 2.81 9.74
C ARG A 29 5.64 2.26 9.75
N LEU A 30 5.14 1.75 8.61
CA LEU A 30 3.81 1.15 8.56
C LEU A 30 3.83 -0.21 9.28
N SER A 31 2.82 -0.44 10.12
CA SER A 31 2.65 -1.73 10.78
C SER A 31 2.18 -2.76 9.75
N ASN A 32 3.02 -3.76 9.46
CA ASN A 32 2.71 -4.83 8.52
C ASN A 32 2.82 -6.21 9.22
N PRO A 33 1.82 -6.58 10.05
CA PRO A 33 1.87 -7.85 10.78
C PRO A 33 1.81 -9.03 9.82
N VAL A 34 2.47 -10.13 10.21
CA VAL A 34 2.42 -11.40 9.48
C VAL A 34 1.40 -12.31 10.17
N SER A 35 0.38 -12.74 9.42
CA SER A 35 -0.63 -13.69 9.87
C SER A 35 -0.67 -14.89 8.92
N HIS A 36 -0.68 -16.11 9.47
CA HIS A 36 -0.68 -17.35 8.70
C HIS A 36 0.43 -17.43 7.63
N GLY A 37 1.60 -16.83 7.90
CA GLY A 37 2.75 -16.84 6.99
C GLY A 37 2.74 -15.78 5.89
N TRP A 38 1.75 -14.88 5.88
CA TRP A 38 1.64 -13.79 4.90
C TRP A 38 1.56 -12.42 5.61
N PRO A 39 2.22 -11.39 5.06
CA PRO A 39 2.04 -10.02 5.56
C PRO A 39 0.62 -9.53 5.27
N ALA A 40 0.14 -8.54 6.03
CA ALA A 40 -1.15 -7.89 5.78
C ALA A 40 -1.18 -7.24 4.38
N PHE A 41 -0.05 -6.67 3.93
CA PHE A 41 0.08 -6.06 2.61
C PHE A 41 1.51 -6.15 2.07
N SER A 42 1.67 -5.86 0.78
CA SER A 42 2.97 -5.68 0.12
C SER A 42 3.04 -4.29 -0.51
N ILE A 43 4.23 -3.67 -0.49
CA ILE A 43 4.47 -2.34 -1.06
C ILE A 43 5.71 -2.39 -1.94
N GLU A 44 5.61 -1.77 -3.12
CA GLU A 44 6.75 -1.46 -3.98
C GLU A 44 6.71 0.03 -4.35
N LEU A 45 7.86 0.69 -4.23
CA LEU A 45 8.02 2.11 -4.57
C LEU A 45 8.56 2.24 -5.99
N SER A 46 7.85 2.98 -6.83
CA SER A 46 8.27 3.34 -8.19
C SER A 46 8.54 4.85 -8.28
N ASP A 47 9.03 5.29 -9.43
CA ASP A 47 9.26 6.72 -9.68
C ASP A 47 7.95 7.51 -9.90
N ASP A 48 6.87 6.80 -10.25
CA ASP A 48 5.54 7.35 -10.50
C ASP A 48 4.53 7.12 -9.36
N GLY A 49 4.97 6.57 -8.23
CA GLY A 49 4.16 6.41 -7.03
C GLY A 49 4.42 5.10 -6.28
N ILE A 50 3.32 4.44 -5.89
CA ILE A 50 3.32 3.24 -5.05
C ILE A 50 2.45 2.16 -5.68
N TYR A 51 3.01 0.97 -5.77
CA TYR A 51 2.23 -0.25 -5.91
C TYR A 51 1.94 -0.83 -4.52
N PHE A 52 0.67 -1.02 -4.20
CA PHE A 52 0.18 -1.55 -2.92
C PHE A 52 -0.71 -2.76 -3.16
N CYS A 53 -0.41 -3.89 -2.50
CA CYS A 53 -1.24 -5.09 -2.55
C CYS A 53 -1.82 -5.39 -1.17
N ASP A 54 -3.13 -5.33 -1.05
CA ASP A 54 -3.89 -5.76 0.12
C ASP A 54 -4.07 -7.28 0.08
N ASN A 55 -3.49 -8.03 1.02
CA ASN A 55 -3.61 -9.49 1.02
C ASN A 55 -4.95 -9.99 1.60
N GLY A 56 -5.85 -9.08 2.02
CA GLY A 56 -7.22 -9.37 2.47
C GLY A 56 -7.29 -10.18 3.77
N ARG A 57 -6.21 -10.18 4.56
CA ARG A 57 -6.07 -11.03 5.76
C ARG A 57 -6.40 -10.30 7.05
N SER A 58 -6.38 -8.98 7.06
CA SER A 58 -6.58 -8.18 8.27
C SER A 58 -6.87 -6.70 7.96
N ASP A 59 -7.38 -5.98 8.95
CA ASP A 59 -7.74 -4.55 8.81
C ASP A 59 -6.50 -3.65 8.64
N GLU A 60 -5.31 -4.14 8.99
CA GLU A 60 -4.06 -3.39 8.88
C GLU A 60 -3.74 -2.97 7.44
N ALA A 61 -4.16 -3.73 6.43
CA ALA A 61 -4.01 -3.33 5.04
C ALA A 61 -4.86 -2.10 4.69
N ALA A 62 -6.12 -2.07 5.13
CA ALA A 62 -6.99 -0.91 4.96
C ALA A 62 -6.45 0.33 5.70
N VAL A 63 -5.91 0.13 6.92
CA VAL A 63 -5.27 1.21 7.69
C VAL A 63 -4.01 1.73 6.97
N ALA A 64 -3.17 0.84 6.44
CA ALA A 64 -1.98 1.22 5.70
C ALA A 64 -2.32 1.97 4.41
N LEU A 65 -3.29 1.47 3.63
CA LEU A 65 -3.78 2.13 2.42
C LEU A 65 -4.27 3.55 2.74
N ARG A 66 -5.09 3.72 3.78
CA ARG A 66 -5.55 5.05 4.20
C ARG A 66 -4.39 5.99 4.51
N ARG A 67 -3.41 5.54 5.29
CA ARG A 67 -2.24 6.36 5.66
C ARG A 67 -1.42 6.75 4.43
N ILE A 68 -1.24 5.84 3.47
CA ILE A 68 -0.53 6.13 2.22
C ILE A 68 -1.26 7.23 1.45
N LEU A 69 -2.59 7.15 1.34
CA LEU A 69 -3.38 8.17 0.66
C LEU A 69 -3.33 9.52 1.38
N ASP A 70 -3.43 9.53 2.70
CA ASP A 70 -3.34 10.77 3.49
C ASP A 70 -1.96 11.45 3.32
N GLU A 71 -0.88 10.66 3.32
CA GLU A 71 0.48 11.16 3.07
C GLU A 71 0.62 11.69 1.63
N ALA A 72 0.13 10.95 0.63
CA ALA A 72 0.19 11.36 -0.77
C ALA A 72 -0.57 12.67 -1.02
N LEU A 73 -1.80 12.78 -0.50
CA LEU A 73 -2.64 13.98 -0.62
C LEU A 73 -2.06 15.19 0.14
N SER A 74 -1.21 14.97 1.14
CA SER A 74 -0.53 16.05 1.86
C SER A 74 0.65 16.66 1.09
N HIS A 75 1.16 15.96 0.07
CA HIS A 75 2.39 16.33 -0.63
C HIS A 75 2.28 16.46 -2.15
N ALA A 76 1.19 15.94 -2.73
CA ALA A 76 0.91 15.97 -4.16
C ALA A 76 -0.29 16.88 -4.48
N GLU A 77 -0.26 17.50 -5.65
CA GLU A 77 -1.41 18.25 -6.19
C GLU A 77 -2.50 17.31 -6.72
N GLU A 78 -2.11 16.10 -7.13
CA GLU A 78 -2.99 15.07 -7.68
C GLU A 78 -2.54 13.68 -7.20
N VAL A 79 -3.51 12.83 -6.89
CA VAL A 79 -3.33 11.40 -6.59
C VAL A 79 -4.32 10.60 -7.41
N VAL A 80 -3.83 9.62 -8.17
CA VAL A 80 -4.64 8.72 -8.99
C VAL A 80 -4.58 7.32 -8.41
N ILE A 81 -5.73 6.67 -8.25
CA ILE A 81 -5.83 5.31 -7.71
C ILE A 81 -6.45 4.42 -8.78
N GLU A 82 -5.74 3.37 -9.18
CA GLU A 82 -6.22 2.35 -10.10
C GLU A 82 -6.28 1.01 -9.37
N VAL A 83 -7.42 0.32 -9.46
CA VAL A 83 -7.60 -1.03 -8.91
C VAL A 83 -7.47 -2.03 -10.06
N ARG A 84 -6.73 -3.11 -9.85
CA ARG A 84 -6.54 -4.19 -10.84
C ARG A 84 -7.24 -5.49 -10.44
#